data_AF-A0A8T4U3J3-F1
#
_entry.id   AF-A0A8T4U3J3-F1
#
_cell.length_a   1.000
_cell.length_b   1.000
_cell.length_c   1.000
_cell.angle_alpha   90.00
_cell.angle_beta   90.00
_cell.angle_gamma   90.00
#
_symmetry.space_group_name_H-M   'P 1'
#
loop_
_entity.id
_entity.type
_entity.pdbx_description
1 polymer ?
#
loop_
_entity_poly.entity_id
_entity_poly.type
_entity_poly.pdbx_seq_one_letter_code
_entity_poly.pdbx_strand_id
1 'polypeptide(L)'
;MGQAEIKDVLEKTKKWMLSREIAELAGLSLGSVQAGLSRMIKFGEVESRPARDVILDKTRLKSLCPAMAYKLREDYYEEEN
;
A
#
# COMPACT_ATOMS: atom_id res chain seq x y z
N MET A 1 4.69 -8.98 12.85
CA MET A 1 5.79 -9.26 11.91
C MET A 1 5.18 -9.22 10.52
N GLY A 2 5.22 -8.11 9.80
CA GLY A 2 4.41 -7.93 8.60
C GLY A 2 4.23 -6.46 8.23
N GLN A 3 4.27 -5.56 9.22
CA GLN A 3 4.17 -4.11 9.00
C GLN A 3 5.47 -3.54 8.43
N ALA A 4 6.63 -4.04 8.87
CA ALA A 4 7.94 -3.60 8.39
C ALA A 4 8.13 -3.94 6.90
N GLU A 5 7.76 -5.16 6.50
CA GLU A 5 7.87 -5.65 5.13
C GLU A 5 6.95 -4.87 4.18
N ILE A 6 5.74 -4.50 4.64
CA ILE A 6 4.82 -3.63 3.89
C ILE A 6 5.41 -2.23 3.73
N LYS A 7 5.97 -1.67 4.81
CA LYS A 7 6.58 -0.34 4.81
C LYS A 7 7.75 -0.29 3.82
N ASP A 8 8.67 -1.25 3.88
CA ASP A 8 9.82 -1.35 2.98
C ASP A 8 9.41 -1.37 1.49
N VAL A 9 8.34 -2.10 1.15
CA VAL A 9 7.84 -2.17 -0.23
C VAL A 9 7.27 -0.82 -0.68
N LEU A 10 6.46 -0.18 0.17
CA LEU A 10 5.87 1.13 -0.15
C LEU A 10 6.95 2.22 -0.25
N GLU A 11 7.98 2.16 0.60
CA GLU A 11 9.11 3.09 0.61
C GLU A 11 9.98 2.95 -0.62
N LYS A 12 10.33 1.71 -1.01
CA LYS A 12 11.15 1.43 -2.19
C LYS A 12 10.45 1.83 -3.49
N THR A 13 9.14 1.64 -3.57
CA THR A 13 8.39 1.89 -4.81
C THR A 13 7.96 3.35 -4.96
N LYS A 14 7.70 4.06 -3.84
CA LYS A 14 7.18 5.44 -3.79
C LYS A 14 5.94 5.68 -4.68
N LYS A 15 5.19 4.62 -4.99
CA LYS A 15 4.07 4.62 -5.94
C LYS A 15 2.81 4.05 -5.29
N TRP A 16 1.66 4.36 -5.87
CA TRP A 16 0.39 3.74 -5.49
C TRP A 16 0.38 2.26 -5.88
N MET A 17 0.19 1.40 -4.86
CA MET A 17 0.22 -0.05 -5.01
C MET A 17 -1.08 -0.69 -4.53
N LEU A 18 -1.49 -1.77 -5.20
CA LEU A 18 -2.58 -2.63 -4.74
C LEU A 18 -2.09 -3.56 -3.64
N SER A 19 -2.97 -3.93 -2.71
CA SER A 19 -2.64 -4.89 -1.63
C SER A 19 -2.09 -6.22 -2.15
N ARG A 20 -2.51 -6.66 -3.32
CA ARG A 20 -1.97 -7.85 -4.00
C ARG A 20 -0.52 -7.68 -4.44
N GLU A 21 -0.18 -6.55 -5.03
CA GLU A 21 1.20 -6.29 -5.49
C GLU A 21 2.14 -6.15 -4.30
N ILE A 22 1.66 -5.53 -3.22
CA ILE A 22 2.40 -5.45 -1.95
C ILE A 22 2.63 -6.86 -1.40
N ALA A 23 1.62 -7.72 -1.41
CA ALA A 23 1.75 -9.11 -0.96
C ALA A 23 2.77 -9.90 -1.78
N GLU A 24 2.75 -9.76 -3.11
CA GLU A 24 3.71 -10.40 -4.01
C GLU A 24 5.15 -9.91 -3.77
N LEU A 25 5.35 -8.60 -3.59
CA LEU A 25 6.69 -8.04 -3.33
C LEU A 25 7.20 -8.29 -1.91
N ALA A 26 6.32 -8.30 -0.91
CA ALA A 26 6.67 -8.55 0.48
C ALA A 26 6.82 -10.04 0.82
N GLY A 27 6.40 -10.94 -0.08
CA GLY A 27 6.36 -12.39 0.19
C GLY A 27 5.36 -12.76 1.31
N LEU A 28 4.29 -11.98 1.46
CA LEU A 28 3.30 -12.13 2.51
C LEU A 28 1.95 -12.60 1.95
N SER A 29 1.10 -13.14 2.83
CA SER A 29 -0.29 -13.42 2.45
C SER A 29 -1.08 -12.12 2.26
N LEU A 30 -2.06 -12.12 1.35
CA LEU A 30 -2.93 -10.96 1.12
C LEU A 30 -3.64 -10.51 2.41
N GLY A 31 -4.11 -11.46 3.23
CA GLY A 31 -4.76 -11.16 4.51
C GLY A 31 -3.84 -10.48 5.52
N SER A 32 -2.57 -10.93 5.59
CA SER A 32 -1.54 -10.29 6.43
C SER A 32 -1.27 -8.86 5.99
N VAL A 33 -1.19 -8.63 4.67
CA VAL A 33 -1.00 -7.29 4.11
C VAL A 33 -2.20 -6.39 4.38
N GLN A 34 -3.42 -6.87 4.16
CA GLN A 34 -4.64 -6.10 4.45
C GLN A 34 -4.74 -5.72 5.93
N ALA A 35 -4.43 -6.66 6.83
CA ALA A 35 -4.41 -6.38 8.27
C ALA A 35 -3.31 -5.37 8.66
N GLY A 36 -2.12 -5.46 8.06
CA GLY A 36 -1.02 -4.51 8.25
C GLY A 36 -1.37 -3.11 7.77
N LEU A 37 -1.85 -3.00 6.52
CA LEU A 37 -2.30 -1.75 5.92
C LEU A 37 -3.40 -1.10 6.74
N SER A 38 -4.38 -1.86 7.24
CA SER A 38 -5.44 -1.31 8.08
C SER A 38 -4.91 -0.66 9.36
N ARG A 39 -3.84 -1.19 9.96
CA ARG A 39 -3.19 -0.58 11.14
C ARG A 39 -2.41 0.66 10.74
N MET A 40 -1.62 0.58 9.67
CA MET A 40 -0.82 1.71 9.18
C MET A 40 -1.70 2.91 8.80
N ILE A 41 -2.87 2.66 8.19
CA ILE A 41 -3.87 3.69 7.89
C ILE A 41 -4.43 4.29 9.19
N LYS A 42 -4.74 3.45 10.18
CA LYS A 42 -5.23 3.91 11.50
C LYS A 42 -4.22 4.82 12.21
N PHE A 43 -2.92 4.55 12.06
CA PHE A 43 -1.85 5.38 12.62
C PHE A 43 -1.41 6.53 11.72
N GLY A 44 -2.00 6.68 10.52
CA GLY A 44 -1.69 7.76 9.60
C GLY A 44 -0.38 7.60 8.81
N GLU A 45 0.25 6.43 8.87
CA GLU A 45 1.50 6.10 8.15
C GLU A 45 1.25 5.93 6.64
N VAL A 46 0.08 5.38 6.28
CA VAL A 46 -0.28 5.02 4.91
C VAL A 46 -1.58 5.70 4.50
N GLU A 47 -1.59 6.27 3.30
CA GLU A 47 -2.81 6.73 2.65
C GLU A 47 -3.45 5.62 1.84
N SER A 48 -4.78 5.58 1.83
CA SER A 48 -5.57 4.72 0.95
C SER A 48 -6.48 5.55 0.06
N ARG A 49 -6.47 5.28 -1.25
CA ARG A 49 -7.38 5.90 -2.23
C ARG A 49 -7.97 4.86 -3.15
N PRO A 50 -9.14 5.11 -3.77
CA PRO A 50 -9.66 4.22 -4.81
C PRO A 50 -8.62 4.04 -5.91
N ALA A 51 -8.26 2.79 -6.22
CA ALA A 51 -7.20 2.47 -7.16
C ALA A 51 -7.44 3.09 -8.55
N ARG A 52 -8.72 3.20 -8.95
CA ARG A 52 -9.15 3.86 -10.20
C ARG A 52 -8.77 5.35 -10.28
N ASP A 53 -8.60 6.03 -9.16
CA ASP A 53 -8.32 7.47 -9.13
C ASP A 53 -6.81 7.76 -9.21
N VAL A 54 -5.97 6.79 -8.84
CA VAL A 54 -4.51 6.97 -8.69
C VAL A 54 -3.67 6.05 -9.57
N ILE A 55 -4.23 4.93 -10.05
CA ILE A 55 -3.58 4.01 -10.99
C ILE A 55 -4.15 4.25 -12.38
N LEU A 56 -3.37 4.90 -13.24
CA LEU A 56 -3.74 5.17 -14.64
C LEU A 56 -3.64 3.93 -15.55
N ASP A 57 -2.87 2.93 -15.13
CA ASP A 57 -2.66 1.70 -15.88
C ASP A 57 -3.87 0.74 -15.73
N LYS A 58 -4.69 0.68 -16.77
CA LYS A 58 -5.89 -0.18 -16.84
C LYS A 58 -5.57 -1.67 -16.77
N THR A 59 -4.35 -2.10 -17.11
CA THR A 59 -3.97 -3.52 -17.03
C THR A 59 -3.82 -3.99 -15.59
N ARG A 60 -3.44 -3.09 -14.68
CA ARG A 60 -3.37 -3.34 -13.22
C ARG A 60 -4.75 -3.44 -12.58
N LEU A 61 -5.76 -2.80 -13.18
CA LEU A 61 -7.15 -2.79 -12.70
C LEU A 61 -8.00 -3.94 -13.26
N LYS A 62 -7.36 -4.98 -13.82
CA LYS A 62 -8.00 -6.07 -14.58
C LYS A 62 -9.09 -6.87 -13.85
N SER A 63 -9.24 -6.73 -12.53
CA SER A 63 -10.25 -7.46 -11.75
C SER A 63 -11.24 -6.51 -11.08
N LEU A 64 -12.49 -6.57 -11.54
CA LEU A 64 -13.67 -5.83 -11.06
C LEU A 64 -13.90 -6.06 -9.56
N CYS A 65 -13.46 -5.13 -8.73
CA CYS A 65 -13.97 -4.82 -7.39
C CYS A 65 -13.50 -3.40 -7.05
N PRO A 66 -14.11 -2.68 -6.10
CA PRO A 66 -13.55 -1.43 -5.59
C PRO A 66 -12.21 -1.74 -4.90
N ALA A 67 -11.14 -1.74 -5.69
CA ALA A 67 -9.79 -1.94 -5.21
C ALA A 67 -9.29 -0.61 -4.64
N MET A 68 -8.68 -0.67 -3.47
CA MET A 68 -7.94 0.46 -2.90
C MET A 68 -6.48 0.32 -3.30
N ALA A 69 -5.84 1.46 -3.53
CA ALA A 69 -4.40 1.57 -3.66
C ALA A 69 -3.84 2.29 -2.43
N TYR A 70 -2.60 1.94 -2.09
CA TYR A 70 -1.92 2.37 -0.88
C TYR A 70 -0.58 3.02 -1.24
N LYS A 71 -0.22 4.07 -0.51
CA LYS A 71 1.08 4.75 -0.59
C LYS A 71 1.47 5.23 0.81
N LEU A 72 2.75 5.21 1.14
CA LEU A 72 3.23 5.90 2.35
C LEU A 72 2.93 7.40 2.26
N ARG A 73 2.54 7.99 3.39
CA ARG A 73 2.30 9.42 3.50
C ARG A 73 3.66 10.15 3.50
N GLU A 74 3.77 11.23 2.73
CA GLU A 74 5.02 11.98 2.59
C GLU A 74 5.41 12.70 3.89
N ASP A 75 4.41 13.19 4.65
CA ASP A 75 4.58 13.85 5.95
C ASP A 75 5.24 12.96 7.04
N TYR A 76 5.31 11.63 6.84
CA TYR A 76 5.89 10.71 7.82
C TYR A 76 7.43 10.79 7.89
N TYR A 77 8.09 11.37 6.88
CA TYR A 77 9.55 11.47 6.81
C TYR A 77 10.11 12.82 7.29
N GLU A 78 9.28 13.77 7.71
CA GLU A 78 9.77 15.08 8.21
C GLU A 78 10.19 15.05 9.69
N GLU A 79 9.97 13.96 10.44
CA GLU A 79 10.39 13.86 11.84
C GLU A 79 11.77 13.19 12.07
N GLU A 80 12.48 12.79 11.00
CA GLU A 80 13.85 12.20 11.09
C GLU A 80 14.93 13.01 10.33
N ASN A 81 14.88 14.35 10.36
CA ASN A 81 16.04 15.19 10.00
C ASN A 81 16.35 16.24 11.08
#